data_AF-A0A7V4MYX5-F1
#
_entry.id   AF-A0A7V4MYX5-F1
#
_cell.length_a   1.000
_cell.length_b   1.000
_cell.length_c   1.000
_cell.angle_alpha   90.00
_cell.angle_beta   90.00
_cell.angle_gamma   90.00
#
_symmetry.space_group_name_H-M   'P 1'
#
loop_
_entity.id
_entity.type
_entity.pdbx_description
1 polymer ?
#
loop_
_entity_poly.entity_id
_entity_poly.type
_entity_poly.pdbx_seq_one_letter_code
_entity_poly.pdbx_strand_id
1 'polypeptide(L)'
;MNTRAREDVILREMRSDDLQAVAKIERLSFSDPWSPRMLAEELKQDLAWKMIAETTGGEVVGYLFGRMYPDVWHLMDLAVAEGFRRRGIGLTLVQEFLAAAEEVGRPVLLEVRPSNTAALALYTKLGFERTSVRRGYYRDTGEDAWVLRRDASRGPSQTKGEETVAREPASSEWSLLAIESSCDDTAAAVLDSGGRVLSSVVHSQDSIHERYGGVVPEAASRAHVERMSVVVEEALRLAGRGLDDLGAVAVTVGPGLIGALLVGVQTAKTIAWSRWLPLYPVNHLHGHLAAVWLADPEVPFPMVVLVASGGHTLLVRADDRSTFRLLGQTLDDAAGEAFDKGARLLGLGYPGGRELDQLAETGDPSAFSFPIGLRRSRRPDFSFSGVKTALYYLLRDMTAEERKRKAADIAASYRSAIVRALVEKSLEAARREGVRTVAVAGGVAANSLLRRELRAKGEAAGLRVVVPPMAYCTDNAAMIGAAALAGPSLPYPDYLRLDASASLPLGRWLPPGFTRI
;
A
#
# COMPACT_ATOMS: atom_id res chain seq x y z
N MET A 1 39.60 -36.54 41.03
CA MET A 1 39.54 -35.25 40.32
C MET A 1 38.51 -35.42 39.22
N ASN A 2 37.31 -34.86 39.41
CA ASN A 2 36.14 -35.17 38.60
C ASN A 2 36.07 -34.20 37.40
N THR A 3 36.49 -34.67 36.23
CA THR A 3 36.30 -34.05 34.92
C THR A 3 34.81 -34.03 34.60
N ARG A 4 34.11 -32.94 34.98
CA ARG A 4 32.76 -32.69 34.45
C ARG A 4 32.91 -32.35 32.98
N ALA A 5 32.42 -33.25 32.12
CA ALA A 5 32.17 -32.96 30.72
C ALA A 5 31.40 -31.63 30.62
N ARG A 6 31.84 -30.71 29.76
CA ARG A 6 31.00 -29.57 29.38
C ARG A 6 29.82 -30.16 28.62
N GLU A 7 28.66 -30.22 29.26
CA GLU A 7 27.40 -30.44 28.54
C GLU A 7 27.19 -29.22 27.65
N ASP A 8 27.29 -29.42 26.34
CA ASP A 8 26.99 -28.38 25.37
C ASP A 8 25.49 -28.10 25.38
N VAL A 9 25.14 -26.82 25.34
CA VAL A 9 23.76 -26.32 25.36
C VAL A 9 23.50 -25.62 24.04
N ILE A 10 22.38 -25.93 23.41
CA ILE A 10 21.92 -25.35 22.14
C ILE A 10 20.84 -24.32 22.45
N LEU A 11 20.95 -23.14 21.85
CA LEU A 11 19.87 -22.15 21.87
C LEU A 11 18.94 -22.38 20.68
N ARG A 12 17.64 -22.41 20.93
CA ARG A 12 16.62 -22.48 19.89
C ARG A 12 15.35 -21.77 20.30
N GLU A 13 14.51 -21.47 19.31
CA GLU A 13 13.19 -20.90 19.54
C GLU A 13 12.33 -21.86 20.40
N MET A 14 11.57 -21.27 21.31
CA MET A 14 10.64 -21.96 22.18
C MET A 14 9.41 -22.43 21.40
N ARG A 15 8.97 -23.67 21.66
CA ARG A 15 7.77 -24.28 21.08
C ARG A 15 6.73 -24.53 22.18
N SER A 16 5.49 -24.78 21.77
CA SER A 16 4.38 -25.08 22.70
C SER A 16 4.68 -26.26 23.63
N ASP A 17 5.41 -27.27 23.13
CA ASP A 17 5.74 -28.48 23.90
C ASP A 17 6.80 -28.20 25.00
N ASP A 18 7.55 -27.10 24.88
CA ASP A 18 8.55 -26.70 25.89
C ASP A 18 7.91 -26.04 27.12
N LEU A 19 6.67 -25.56 27.00
CA LEU A 19 6.00 -24.76 28.04
C LEU A 19 5.93 -25.48 29.39
N GLN A 20 5.78 -26.82 29.38
CA GLN A 20 5.74 -27.58 30.62
C GLN A 20 7.09 -27.54 31.36
N ALA A 21 8.20 -27.62 30.62
CA ALA A 21 9.54 -27.53 31.18
C ALA A 21 9.86 -26.10 31.61
N VAL A 22 9.51 -25.11 30.80
CA VAL A 22 9.67 -23.68 31.11
C VAL A 22 8.90 -23.31 32.38
N ALA A 23 7.62 -23.70 32.49
CA ALA A 23 6.80 -23.46 33.68
C ALA A 23 7.36 -24.12 34.94
N LYS A 24 8.07 -25.25 34.80
CA LYS A 24 8.78 -25.90 35.92
C LYS A 24 9.99 -25.06 36.36
N ILE A 25 10.80 -24.56 35.41
CA ILE A 25 11.96 -23.70 35.72
C ILE A 25 11.49 -22.38 36.34
N GLU A 26 10.46 -21.76 35.79
CA GLU A 26 9.82 -20.52 36.26
C GLU A 26 9.45 -20.62 37.75
N ARG A 27 8.61 -21.61 38.09
CA ARG A 27 8.14 -21.85 39.46
C ARG A 27 9.28 -22.11 40.45
N LEU A 28 10.37 -22.73 40.01
CA LEU A 28 11.53 -23.01 40.86
C LEU A 28 12.51 -21.83 40.94
N SER A 29 12.39 -20.85 40.05
CA SER A 29 13.33 -19.73 39.96
C SER A 29 12.81 -18.44 40.59
N PHE A 30 11.48 -18.26 40.67
CA PHE A 30 10.87 -17.04 41.17
C PHE A 30 9.90 -17.29 42.31
N SER A 31 9.86 -16.34 43.25
CA SER A 31 8.92 -16.30 44.37
C SER A 31 7.51 -15.85 43.97
N ASP A 32 7.39 -15.10 42.87
CA ASP A 32 6.13 -14.70 42.22
C ASP A 32 6.17 -15.08 40.73
N PRO A 33 6.03 -16.38 40.41
CA PRO A 33 6.21 -16.88 39.06
C PRO A 33 5.03 -16.52 38.13
N TRP A 34 5.32 -16.33 36.84
CA TRP A 34 4.31 -16.28 35.79
C TRP A 34 3.50 -17.58 35.78
N SER A 35 2.18 -17.42 35.67
CA SER A 35 1.30 -18.57 35.54
C SER A 35 1.56 -19.31 34.21
N PRO A 36 1.31 -20.63 34.12
CA PRO A 36 1.38 -21.35 32.85
C PRO A 36 0.55 -20.71 31.73
N ARG A 37 -0.56 -20.05 32.10
CA ARG A 37 -1.39 -19.27 31.17
C ARG A 37 -0.66 -18.04 30.64
N MET A 38 0.03 -17.28 31.49
CA MET A 38 0.82 -16.11 31.07
C MET A 38 1.95 -16.53 30.13
N LEU A 39 2.67 -17.60 30.46
CA LEU A 39 3.71 -18.15 29.58
C LEU A 39 3.15 -18.58 28.21
N ALA A 40 2.00 -19.24 28.19
CA ALA A 40 1.34 -19.65 26.95
C ALA A 40 0.77 -18.47 26.14
N GLU A 41 0.30 -17.42 26.81
CA GLU A 41 -0.17 -16.19 26.16
C GLU A 41 1.00 -15.39 25.58
N GLU A 42 2.16 -15.37 26.24
CA GLU A 42 3.39 -14.75 25.74
C GLU A 42 3.94 -15.50 24.52
N LEU A 43 3.96 -16.84 24.57
CA LEU A 43 4.42 -17.68 23.47
C LEU A 43 3.66 -17.38 22.16
N LYS A 44 2.39 -16.97 22.25
CA LYS A 44 1.52 -16.66 21.10
C LYS A 44 1.68 -15.24 20.55
N GLN A 45 2.42 -14.35 21.21
CA GLN A 45 2.59 -12.98 20.72
C GLN A 45 3.57 -12.94 19.55
N ASP A 46 3.19 -12.29 18.44
CA ASP A 46 4.00 -12.18 17.23
C ASP A 46 5.29 -11.35 17.43
N LEU A 47 5.32 -10.45 18.43
CA LEU A 47 6.45 -9.57 18.75
C LEU A 47 7.26 -10.01 19.98
N ALA A 48 7.06 -11.24 20.45
CA ALA A 48 7.85 -11.79 21.55
C ALA A 48 9.12 -12.46 21.03
N TRP A 49 10.23 -12.21 21.70
CA TRP A 49 11.47 -12.98 21.56
C TRP A 49 11.45 -14.14 22.54
N LYS A 50 11.50 -15.37 22.03
CA LYS A 50 11.13 -16.57 22.80
C LYS A 50 12.18 -17.65 22.58
N MET A 51 13.18 -17.70 23.47
CA MET A 51 14.31 -18.61 23.33
C MET A 51 14.40 -19.56 24.51
N ILE A 52 14.79 -20.81 24.25
CA ILE A 52 15.21 -21.76 25.26
C ILE A 52 16.68 -22.15 25.10
N ALA A 53 17.24 -22.65 26.19
CA ALA A 53 18.51 -23.34 26.26
C ALA A 53 18.23 -24.83 26.53
N GLU A 54 18.65 -25.70 25.62
CA GLU A 54 18.44 -27.14 25.66
C GLU A 54 19.79 -27.88 25.72
N THR A 55 19.90 -28.91 26.56
CA THR A 55 21.09 -29.79 26.55
C THR A 55 21.08 -30.67 25.29
N THR A 56 22.24 -31.20 24.88
CA THR A 56 22.30 -32.18 23.79
C THR A 56 21.44 -33.44 24.02
N GLY A 57 21.03 -33.71 25.27
CA GLY A 57 20.11 -34.79 25.65
C GLY A 57 18.63 -34.44 25.56
N GLY A 58 18.26 -33.24 25.09
CA GLY A 58 16.85 -32.84 24.94
C GLY A 58 16.23 -32.16 26.18
N GLU A 59 17.01 -31.87 27.22
CA GLU A 59 16.49 -31.26 28.44
C GLU A 59 16.51 -29.73 28.33
N VAL A 60 15.35 -29.09 28.48
CA VAL A 60 15.25 -27.63 28.61
C VAL A 60 15.81 -27.20 29.97
N VAL A 61 16.84 -26.37 29.96
CA VAL A 61 17.60 -25.95 31.16
C VAL A 61 17.63 -24.43 31.38
N GLY A 62 17.08 -23.64 30.46
CA GLY A 62 16.87 -22.21 30.64
C GLY A 62 15.98 -21.62 29.55
N TYR A 63 15.53 -20.39 29.75
CA TYR A 63 14.73 -19.65 28.76
C TYR A 63 14.86 -18.15 28.95
N LEU A 64 14.48 -17.40 27.92
CA LEU A 64 14.34 -15.95 27.94
C LEU A 64 13.06 -15.56 27.17
N PHE A 65 12.25 -14.70 27.79
CA PHE A 65 11.20 -13.94 27.14
C PHE A 65 11.61 -12.47 27.04
N GLY A 66 11.60 -11.96 25.81
CA GLY A 66 11.68 -10.54 25.51
C GLY A 66 10.46 -10.11 24.70
N ARG A 67 10.18 -8.81 24.67
CA ARG A 67 9.12 -8.24 23.85
C ARG A 67 9.60 -6.97 23.17
N MET A 68 9.29 -6.86 21.88
CA MET A 68 9.58 -5.64 21.13
C MET A 68 8.46 -4.61 21.34
N TYR A 69 8.82 -3.44 21.85
CA TYR A 69 8.00 -2.23 21.82
C TYR A 69 8.60 -1.23 20.80
N PRO A 70 7.85 -0.20 20.35
CA PRO A 70 8.28 0.69 19.27
C PRO A 70 9.66 1.35 19.46
N ASP A 71 10.04 1.66 20.70
CA ASP A 71 11.29 2.37 21.00
C ASP A 71 12.29 1.55 21.82
N VAL A 72 11.93 0.31 22.18
CA VAL A 72 12.72 -0.50 23.12
C VAL A 72 12.41 -1.99 23.01
N TRP A 73 13.44 -2.81 23.16
CA TRP A 73 13.27 -4.21 23.55
C TRP A 73 13.16 -4.33 25.06
N HIS A 74 12.13 -5.01 25.55
CA HIS A 74 11.96 -5.28 26.97
C HIS A 74 12.36 -6.72 27.25
N LEU A 75 13.43 -6.96 28.01
CA LEU A 75 13.72 -8.28 28.58
C LEU A 75 12.78 -8.46 29.77
N MET A 76 11.77 -9.32 29.58
CA MET A 76 10.68 -9.49 30.53
C MET A 76 10.99 -10.56 31.56
N ASP A 77 11.59 -11.67 31.11
CA ASP A 77 11.82 -12.83 31.97
C ASP A 77 13.03 -13.66 31.49
N LEU A 78 13.79 -14.18 32.44
CA LEU A 78 15.01 -14.96 32.22
C LEU A 78 15.26 -15.88 33.42
N ALA A 79 15.29 -17.19 33.17
CA ALA A 79 15.71 -18.14 34.18
C ALA A 79 16.55 -19.29 33.63
N VAL A 80 17.37 -19.85 34.52
CA VAL A 80 18.18 -21.04 34.29
C VAL A 80 17.92 -22.01 35.45
N ALA A 81 17.67 -23.28 35.13
CA ALA A 81 17.45 -24.35 36.09
C ALA A 81 18.60 -24.43 37.09
N GLU A 82 18.29 -24.67 38.38
CA GLU A 82 19.24 -24.53 39.49
C GLU A 82 20.55 -25.31 39.28
N GLY A 83 20.47 -26.57 38.82
CA GLY A 83 21.64 -27.43 38.54
C GLY A 83 22.54 -26.95 37.39
N PHE A 84 22.05 -26.02 36.57
CA PHE A 84 22.70 -25.48 35.38
C PHE A 84 23.12 -24.01 35.54
N ARG A 85 22.81 -23.37 36.68
CA ARG A 85 23.24 -22.00 36.98
C ARG A 85 24.77 -21.90 37.06
N ARG A 86 25.28 -20.69 36.85
CA ARG A 86 26.74 -20.35 36.86
C ARG A 86 27.59 -21.09 35.81
N ARG A 87 26.96 -21.68 34.79
CA ARG A 87 27.63 -22.30 33.62
C ARG A 87 27.69 -21.41 32.37
N GLY A 88 27.23 -20.15 32.47
CA GLY A 88 27.21 -19.21 31.35
C GLY A 88 25.92 -19.18 30.52
N ILE A 89 24.98 -20.11 30.73
CA ILE A 89 23.74 -20.22 29.94
C ILE A 89 22.93 -18.92 29.93
N GLY A 90 22.72 -18.31 31.10
CA GLY A 90 21.99 -17.04 31.18
C GLY A 90 22.71 -15.89 30.48
N LEU A 91 24.05 -15.90 30.45
CA LEU A 91 24.82 -14.93 29.68
C LEU A 91 24.58 -15.12 28.19
N THR A 92 24.65 -16.36 27.69
CA THR A 92 24.43 -16.68 26.29
C THR A 92 23.01 -16.31 25.82
N LEU A 93 21.98 -16.63 26.61
CA LEU A 93 20.59 -16.25 26.30
C LEU A 93 20.43 -14.73 26.15
N VAL A 94 21.02 -13.94 27.06
CA VAL A 94 20.92 -12.49 26.99
C VAL A 94 21.78 -11.92 25.85
N GLN A 95 22.94 -12.51 25.56
CA GLN A 95 23.77 -12.10 24.41
C GLN A 95 23.04 -12.31 23.08
N GLU A 96 22.34 -13.43 22.92
CA GLU A 96 21.53 -13.70 21.74
C GLU A 96 20.40 -12.66 21.59
N PHE A 97 19.70 -12.36 22.69
CA PHE A 97 18.67 -11.32 22.70
C PHE A 97 19.22 -9.92 22.40
N LEU A 98 20.40 -9.60 22.94
CA LEU A 98 21.09 -8.33 22.69
C LEU A 98 21.55 -8.21 21.24
N ALA A 99 22.01 -9.30 20.62
CA ALA A 99 22.38 -9.30 19.20
C ALA A 99 21.16 -8.95 18.33
N ALA A 100 20.00 -9.53 18.62
CA ALA A 100 18.74 -9.21 17.94
C ALA A 100 18.30 -7.75 18.18
N ALA A 101 18.53 -7.21 19.38
CA ALA A 101 18.24 -5.80 19.68
C ALA A 101 19.20 -4.83 18.99
N GLU A 102 20.48 -5.20 18.89
CA GLU A 102 21.52 -4.44 18.19
C GLU A 102 21.26 -4.38 16.68
N GLU A 103 20.80 -5.48 16.06
CA GLU A 103 20.45 -5.55 14.64
C GLU A 103 19.39 -4.51 14.25
N VAL A 104 18.42 -4.25 15.13
CA VAL A 104 17.37 -3.25 14.91
C VAL A 104 17.69 -1.87 15.52
N GLY A 105 18.89 -1.70 16.08
CA GLY A 105 19.35 -0.44 16.66
C GLY A 105 18.55 0.07 17.85
N ARG A 106 17.87 -0.82 18.60
CA ARG A 106 16.99 -0.42 19.72
C ARG A 106 17.67 -0.65 21.08
N PRO A 107 17.46 0.26 22.05
CA PRO A 107 17.90 0.01 23.42
C PRO A 107 17.16 -1.19 24.01
N VAL A 108 17.75 -1.80 25.03
CA VAL A 108 17.11 -2.85 25.83
C VAL A 108 16.83 -2.32 27.24
N LEU A 109 15.61 -2.52 27.72
CA LEU A 109 15.19 -2.25 29.11
C LEU A 109 14.86 -3.55 29.84
N LEU A 110 15.07 -3.52 31.16
CA LEU A 110 14.64 -4.58 32.06
C LEU A 110 14.42 -4.05 33.48
N GLU A 111 13.61 -4.78 34.24
CA GLU A 111 13.44 -4.60 35.68
C GLU A 111 14.19 -5.70 36.45
N VAL A 112 14.94 -5.32 37.48
CA VAL A 112 15.63 -6.27 38.35
C VAL A 112 15.49 -5.88 39.82
N ARG A 113 15.33 -6.88 40.70
CA ARG A 113 15.35 -6.69 42.15
C ARG A 113 16.72 -6.18 42.61
N PRO A 114 16.79 -5.10 43.41
CA PRO A 114 18.02 -4.67 44.08
C PRO A 114 18.70 -5.80 44.87
N SER A 115 17.92 -6.71 45.45
CA SER A 115 18.41 -7.90 46.18
C SER A 115 19.01 -8.99 45.29
N ASN A 116 18.74 -9.00 43.98
CA ASN A 116 19.26 -10.01 43.05
C ASN A 116 20.66 -9.64 42.54
N THR A 117 21.64 -9.76 43.43
CA THR A 117 23.05 -9.42 43.18
C THR A 117 23.67 -10.21 42.02
N ALA A 118 23.22 -11.46 41.80
CA ALA A 118 23.70 -12.30 40.71
C ALA A 118 23.23 -11.79 39.33
N ALA A 119 21.96 -11.40 39.20
CA ALA A 119 21.42 -10.81 37.98
C ALA A 119 22.01 -9.41 37.72
N LEU A 120 22.16 -8.58 38.76
CA LEU A 120 22.83 -7.29 38.66
C LEU A 120 24.26 -7.43 38.13
N ALA A 121 25.04 -8.38 38.65
CA ALA A 121 26.40 -8.63 38.15
C ALA A 121 26.42 -9.08 36.68
N LEU A 122 25.43 -9.87 36.25
CA LEU A 122 25.28 -10.29 34.84
C LEU A 122 24.98 -9.08 33.94
N TYR A 123 23.96 -8.29 34.28
CA TYR A 123 23.52 -7.17 33.45
C TYR A 123 24.57 -6.05 33.39
N THR A 124 25.25 -5.74 34.50
CA THR A 124 26.38 -4.80 34.51
C THR A 124 27.51 -5.25 33.59
N LYS A 125 27.85 -6.55 33.60
CA LYS A 125 28.88 -7.11 32.68
C LYS A 125 28.48 -6.98 31.21
N LEU A 126 27.18 -7.00 30.93
CA LEU A 126 26.62 -6.84 29.59
C LEU A 126 26.42 -5.38 29.18
N GLY A 127 26.82 -4.40 30.00
CA GLY A 127 26.75 -2.97 29.66
C GLY A 127 25.39 -2.33 29.94
N PHE A 128 24.55 -2.92 30.79
CA PHE A 128 23.34 -2.26 31.28
C PHE A 128 23.68 -1.26 32.40
N GLU A 129 23.04 -0.10 32.36
CA GLU A 129 23.15 0.95 33.35
C GLU A 129 21.80 1.22 34.01
N ARG A 130 21.79 1.58 35.29
CA ARG A 130 20.54 1.89 36.00
C ARG A 130 20.03 3.28 35.60
N THR A 131 18.80 3.34 35.09
CA THR A 131 18.18 4.60 34.63
C THR A 131 17.11 5.12 35.58
N SER A 132 16.31 4.25 36.18
CA SER A 132 15.25 4.65 37.11
C SER A 132 14.91 3.56 38.13
N VAL A 133 13.96 3.86 39.03
CA VAL A 133 13.47 2.94 40.05
C VAL A 133 11.94 2.94 40.00
N ARG A 134 11.33 1.76 39.91
CA ARG A 134 9.88 1.56 40.09
C ARG A 134 9.61 1.17 41.53
N ARG A 135 8.90 2.03 42.27
CA ARG A 135 8.64 1.80 43.69
C ARG A 135 7.61 0.70 43.91
N GLY A 136 7.87 -0.21 44.85
CA GLY A 136 6.95 -1.29 45.24
C GLY A 136 6.50 -2.19 44.07
N TYR A 137 7.40 -2.42 43.10
CA TYR A 137 7.08 -3.13 41.86
C TYR A 137 6.81 -4.62 42.09
N TYR A 138 7.61 -5.27 42.94
CA TYR A 138 7.49 -6.69 43.24
C TYR A 138 6.46 -6.92 44.34
N ARG A 139 5.34 -7.55 44.01
CA ARG A 139 4.16 -7.65 44.90
C ARG A 139 4.36 -8.61 46.08
N ASP A 140 5.18 -9.62 45.89
CA ASP A 140 5.49 -10.64 46.89
C ASP A 140 6.31 -10.11 48.07
N THR A 141 7.25 -9.20 47.82
CA THR A 141 8.14 -8.64 48.84
C THR A 141 7.93 -7.15 49.12
N GLY A 142 7.18 -6.45 48.26
CA GLY A 142 7.06 -4.99 48.27
C GLY A 142 8.34 -4.27 47.82
N GLU A 143 9.32 -5.00 47.28
CA GLU A 143 10.61 -4.44 46.87
C GLU A 143 10.48 -3.57 45.61
N ASP A 144 11.28 -2.50 45.55
CA ASP A 144 11.44 -1.69 44.35
C ASP A 144 12.08 -2.51 43.21
N ALA A 145 11.83 -2.12 41.96
CA ALA A 145 12.60 -2.61 40.82
C ALA A 145 13.56 -1.53 40.32
N TRP A 146 14.82 -1.90 40.15
CA TRP A 146 15.75 -1.08 39.37
C TRP A 146 15.49 -1.30 37.89
N VAL A 147 15.22 -0.22 37.17
CA VAL A 147 15.11 -0.25 35.71
C VAL A 147 16.51 -0.07 35.16
N LEU A 148 17.01 -1.10 34.48
CA LEU A 148 18.29 -1.04 33.77
C LEU A 148 18.04 -0.85 32.28
N ARG A 149 18.91 -0.07 31.63
CA ARG A 149 18.91 0.20 30.20
C ARG A 149 20.28 -0.06 29.63
N ARG A 150 20.33 -0.68 28.46
CA ARG A 150 21.51 -0.69 27.59
C ARG A 150 21.14 0.00 26.28
N ASP A 151 21.80 1.09 25.96
CA ASP A 151 21.64 1.73 24.66
C ASP A 151 22.28 0.89 23.56
N ALA A 152 21.68 0.91 22.37
CA ALA A 152 22.31 0.32 21.20
C ALA A 152 23.59 1.12 20.86
N SER A 153 24.66 0.43 20.47
CA SER A 153 25.89 1.06 20.00
C SER A 153 25.65 1.80 18.68
N ARG A 154 25.34 3.12 18.79
CA ARG A 154 25.25 4.16 17.74
C ARG A 154 25.09 3.70 16.27
N GLY A 155 23.83 3.76 15.78
CA GLY A 155 23.46 4.54 14.57
C GLY A 155 23.20 6.02 14.96
N PRO A 156 23.03 6.98 14.04
CA PRO A 156 23.46 8.37 14.22
C PRO A 156 22.83 9.11 15.41
N SER A 157 23.74 9.75 16.16
CA SER A 157 23.61 10.68 17.28
C SER A 157 22.27 11.40 17.45
N GLN A 158 21.60 11.13 18.58
CA GLN A 158 20.60 12.03 19.17
C GLN A 158 21.29 13.28 19.74
N THR A 159 20.96 14.45 19.20
CA THR A 159 21.03 15.70 19.94
C THR A 159 19.68 15.97 20.60
N LYS A 160 19.74 16.31 21.89
CA LYS A 160 18.61 16.53 22.80
C LYS A 160 17.72 17.69 22.35
N GLY A 161 16.42 17.45 22.43
CA GLY A 161 15.42 18.41 22.90
C GLY A 161 15.24 19.68 22.08
N GLU A 162 14.47 19.58 21.00
CA GLU A 162 13.64 20.66 20.48
C GLU A 162 12.51 20.02 19.65
N GLU A 163 11.38 20.72 19.57
CA GLU A 163 10.05 20.27 19.14
C GLU A 163 10.04 19.30 17.94
N THR A 164 9.16 18.29 17.99
CA THR A 164 8.87 17.34 16.90
C THR A 164 8.28 18.06 15.69
N VAL A 165 9.16 18.68 14.92
CA VAL A 165 8.94 18.99 13.51
C VAL A 165 9.24 17.71 12.75
N ALA A 166 8.35 17.33 11.84
CA ALA A 166 8.56 16.22 10.91
C ALA A 166 9.98 16.29 10.37
N ARG A 167 10.73 15.19 10.50
CA ARG A 167 12.11 15.11 10.01
C ARG A 167 12.03 15.16 8.48
N GLU A 168 12.09 16.36 7.90
CA GLU A 168 12.39 16.49 6.48
C GLU A 168 13.78 15.87 6.28
N PRO A 169 13.90 14.85 5.41
CA PRO A 169 15.14 14.11 5.28
C PRO A 169 16.23 15.04 4.75
N ALA A 170 17.24 15.28 5.60
CA ALA A 170 18.48 15.93 5.23
C ALA A 170 19.36 14.96 4.43
N SER A 171 19.00 14.72 3.16
CA SER A 171 19.90 14.37 2.05
C SER A 171 19.07 14.17 0.78
N SER A 172 19.63 14.49 -0.37
CA SER A 172 18.95 14.61 -1.66
C SER A 172 18.47 13.30 -2.31
N GLU A 173 18.54 12.14 -1.64
CA GLU A 173 18.17 10.85 -2.24
C GLU A 173 17.36 9.96 -1.29
N TRP A 174 16.13 10.37 -0.97
CA TRP A 174 15.15 9.46 -0.37
C TRP A 174 14.18 8.94 -1.43
N SER A 175 13.61 7.75 -1.20
CA SER A 175 12.62 7.15 -2.11
C SER A 175 11.21 7.12 -1.49
N LEU A 176 10.20 7.30 -2.33
CA LEU A 176 8.79 7.17 -2.01
C LEU A 176 8.30 5.79 -2.48
N LEU A 177 7.78 4.97 -1.56
CA LEU A 177 7.02 3.78 -1.90
C LEU A 177 5.54 4.14 -2.07
N ALA A 178 4.94 3.90 -3.23
CA ALA A 178 3.52 4.09 -3.48
C ALA A 178 2.78 2.75 -3.60
N ILE A 179 1.54 2.68 -3.10
CA ILE A 179 0.67 1.51 -3.13
C ILE A 179 -0.70 1.86 -3.72
N GLU A 180 -1.18 1.03 -4.65
CA GLU A 180 -2.52 1.13 -5.27
C GLU A 180 -3.24 -0.22 -5.16
N SER A 181 -4.48 -0.19 -4.67
CA SER A 181 -5.36 -1.36 -4.47
C SER A 181 -6.85 -0.96 -4.46
N SER A 182 -7.25 0.02 -5.26
CA SER A 182 -8.61 0.56 -5.27
C SER A 182 -9.65 -0.42 -5.81
N CYS A 183 -9.25 -1.31 -6.73
CA CYS A 183 -10.16 -2.19 -7.46
C CYS A 183 -9.61 -3.62 -7.59
N ASP A 184 -8.98 -3.96 -8.72
CA ASP A 184 -8.57 -5.32 -9.08
C ASP A 184 -7.10 -5.41 -9.55
N ASP A 185 -6.37 -4.30 -9.55
CA ASP A 185 -4.93 -4.25 -9.75
C ASP A 185 -4.20 -4.11 -8.41
N THR A 186 -3.31 -5.05 -8.07
CA THR A 186 -2.41 -4.89 -6.93
C THR A 186 -1.11 -4.28 -7.42
N ALA A 187 -0.81 -3.05 -7.01
CA ALA A 187 0.36 -2.35 -7.55
C ALA A 187 1.19 -1.67 -6.46
N ALA A 188 2.51 -1.66 -6.71
CA ALA A 188 3.48 -0.90 -5.95
C ALA A 188 4.49 -0.24 -6.90
N ALA A 189 4.96 0.94 -6.54
CA ALA A 189 5.95 1.68 -7.32
C ALA A 189 6.91 2.39 -6.38
N VAL A 190 8.16 2.55 -6.81
CA VAL A 190 9.16 3.33 -6.10
C VAL A 190 9.53 4.53 -6.95
N LEU A 191 9.45 5.72 -6.37
CA LEU A 191 9.87 6.97 -6.99
C LEU A 191 11.01 7.57 -6.18
N ASP A 192 11.92 8.31 -6.81
CA ASP A 192 12.87 9.14 -6.07
C ASP A 192 12.24 10.46 -5.61
N SER A 193 13.00 11.23 -4.83
CA SER A 193 12.63 12.55 -4.31
C SER A 193 12.28 13.58 -5.41
N GLY A 194 12.75 13.38 -6.65
CA GLY A 194 12.43 14.20 -7.81
C GLY A 194 11.15 13.77 -8.56
N GLY A 195 10.53 12.66 -8.14
CA GLY A 195 9.34 12.10 -8.78
C GLY A 195 9.62 11.25 -10.01
N ARG A 196 10.87 10.85 -10.25
CA ARG A 196 11.20 9.88 -11.30
C ARG A 196 10.88 8.47 -10.80
N VAL A 197 10.17 7.71 -11.63
CA VAL A 197 9.82 6.31 -11.35
C VAL A 197 11.04 5.42 -11.47
N LEU A 198 11.44 4.79 -10.37
CA LEU A 198 12.53 3.81 -10.31
C LEU A 198 12.02 2.39 -10.60
N SER A 199 10.80 2.08 -10.16
CA SER A 199 10.12 0.83 -10.46
C SER A 199 8.61 1.01 -10.44
N SER A 200 7.89 0.16 -11.16
CA SER A 200 6.43 0.10 -11.14
C SER A 200 5.99 -1.33 -11.44
N VAL A 201 5.39 -1.98 -10.44
CA VAL A 201 4.92 -3.37 -10.51
C VAL A 201 3.40 -3.34 -10.43
N VAL A 202 2.75 -4.05 -11.35
CA VAL A 202 1.30 -4.22 -11.37
C VAL A 202 1.00 -5.70 -11.53
N HIS A 203 0.19 -6.24 -10.63
CA HIS A 203 -0.35 -7.58 -10.74
C HIS A 203 -1.88 -7.52 -10.86
N SER A 204 -2.35 -7.65 -12.11
CA SER A 204 -3.77 -7.68 -12.44
C SER A 204 -4.46 -8.95 -11.92
N GLN A 205 -5.77 -8.83 -11.67
CA GLN A 205 -6.67 -9.92 -11.30
C GLN A 205 -7.64 -10.30 -12.44
N ASP A 206 -7.40 -9.88 -13.70
CA ASP A 206 -8.29 -10.13 -14.84
C ASP A 206 -8.76 -11.59 -14.91
N SER A 207 -7.84 -12.55 -14.77
CA SER A 207 -8.13 -13.99 -14.83
C SER A 207 -9.03 -14.49 -13.69
N ILE A 208 -9.08 -13.80 -12.55
CA ILE A 208 -9.98 -14.10 -11.44
C ILE A 208 -11.40 -13.67 -11.80
N HIS A 209 -11.55 -12.49 -12.43
CA HIS A 209 -12.83 -11.83 -12.65
C HIS A 209 -13.49 -12.18 -14.00
N GLU A 210 -12.71 -12.64 -14.99
CA GLU A 210 -13.16 -13.07 -16.32
C GLU A 210 -14.34 -14.05 -16.23
N ARG A 211 -14.24 -15.07 -15.35
CA ARG A 211 -15.30 -16.09 -15.17
C ARG A 211 -16.62 -15.55 -14.63
N TYR A 212 -16.61 -14.35 -14.03
CA TYR A 212 -17.80 -13.70 -13.48
C TYR A 212 -18.33 -12.60 -14.41
N GLY A 213 -17.54 -12.19 -15.42
CA GLY A 213 -17.89 -11.13 -16.36
C GLY A 213 -17.98 -9.75 -15.71
N GLY A 214 -17.20 -9.52 -14.66
CA GLY A 214 -17.13 -8.31 -13.85
C GLY A 214 -16.35 -8.53 -12.55
N VAL A 215 -15.83 -7.46 -11.96
CA VAL A 215 -15.06 -7.51 -10.70
C VAL A 215 -15.94 -8.00 -9.54
N VAL A 216 -15.49 -9.05 -8.84
CA VAL A 216 -16.13 -9.55 -7.62
C VAL A 216 -15.40 -8.97 -6.39
N PRO A 217 -16.03 -8.08 -5.60
CA PRO A 217 -15.32 -7.30 -4.57
C PRO A 217 -14.58 -8.13 -3.50
N GLU A 218 -15.19 -9.22 -3.05
CA GLU A 218 -14.58 -10.11 -2.06
C GLU A 218 -13.37 -10.87 -2.62
N ALA A 219 -13.47 -11.37 -3.86
CA ALA A 219 -12.37 -12.05 -4.52
C ALA A 219 -11.20 -11.08 -4.76
N ALA A 220 -11.51 -9.83 -5.12
CA ALA A 220 -10.48 -8.80 -5.30
C ALA A 220 -9.74 -8.48 -4.01
N SER A 221 -10.49 -8.30 -2.91
CA SER A 221 -9.92 -8.02 -1.58
C SER A 221 -8.96 -9.13 -1.13
N ARG A 222 -9.33 -10.40 -1.30
CA ARG A 222 -8.47 -11.54 -0.96
C ARG A 222 -7.20 -11.60 -1.82
N ALA A 223 -7.32 -11.37 -3.12
CA ALA A 223 -6.18 -11.35 -4.02
C ALA A 223 -5.18 -10.24 -3.65
N HIS A 224 -5.65 -9.07 -3.18
CA HIS A 224 -4.74 -8.05 -2.65
C HIS A 224 -3.99 -8.56 -1.41
N VAL A 225 -4.68 -9.18 -0.44
CA VAL A 225 -4.03 -9.74 0.77
C VAL A 225 -2.95 -10.75 0.41
N GLU A 226 -3.22 -11.63 -0.55
CA GLU A 226 -2.27 -12.66 -1.00
C GLU A 226 -1.04 -12.10 -1.72
N ARG A 227 -1.19 -10.95 -2.42
CA ARG A 227 -0.17 -10.45 -3.36
C ARG A 227 0.59 -9.22 -2.86
N MET A 228 0.03 -8.45 -1.93
CA MET A 228 0.54 -7.12 -1.60
C MET A 228 2.00 -7.13 -1.14
N SER A 229 2.39 -8.06 -0.25
CA SER A 229 3.77 -8.17 0.24
C SER A 229 4.76 -8.47 -0.89
N VAL A 230 4.42 -9.42 -1.76
CA VAL A 230 5.25 -9.81 -2.91
C VAL A 230 5.38 -8.67 -3.92
N VAL A 231 4.30 -7.94 -4.20
CA VAL A 231 4.31 -6.80 -5.12
C VAL A 231 5.16 -5.66 -4.58
N VAL A 232 5.08 -5.36 -3.28
CA VAL A 232 5.93 -4.35 -2.62
C VAL A 232 7.41 -4.77 -2.64
N GLU A 233 7.71 -6.02 -2.29
CA GLU A 233 9.08 -6.56 -2.29
C GLU A 233 9.69 -6.49 -3.70
N GLU A 234 8.95 -6.90 -4.73
CA GLU A 234 9.41 -6.84 -6.11
C GLU A 234 9.64 -5.40 -6.58
N ALA A 235 8.77 -4.45 -6.21
CA ALA A 235 8.95 -3.05 -6.55
C ALA A 235 10.22 -2.47 -5.91
N LEU A 236 10.49 -2.77 -4.64
CA LEU A 236 11.72 -2.37 -3.94
C LEU A 236 12.96 -3.00 -4.59
N ARG A 237 12.91 -4.30 -4.86
CA ARG A 237 14.00 -5.04 -5.51
C ARG A 237 14.35 -4.48 -6.89
N LEU A 238 13.34 -4.23 -7.74
CA LEU A 238 13.55 -3.64 -9.07
C LEU A 238 14.10 -2.21 -9.02
N ALA A 239 13.77 -1.45 -7.97
CA ALA A 239 14.33 -0.13 -7.74
C ALA A 239 15.75 -0.16 -7.15
N GLY A 240 16.26 -1.33 -6.76
CA GLY A 240 17.53 -1.47 -6.05
C GLY A 240 17.50 -0.83 -4.66
N ARG A 241 16.34 -0.84 -3.99
CA ARG A 241 16.09 -0.22 -2.67
C ARG A 241 15.63 -1.26 -1.66
N GLY A 242 15.93 -1.02 -0.39
CA GLY A 242 15.32 -1.68 0.77
C GLY A 242 14.35 -0.76 1.51
N LEU A 243 13.71 -1.28 2.56
CA LEU A 243 12.84 -0.47 3.42
C LEU A 243 13.59 0.67 4.14
N ASP A 244 14.89 0.50 4.37
CA ASP A 244 15.77 1.50 4.99
C ASP A 244 16.04 2.72 4.09
N ASP A 245 15.86 2.59 2.77
CA ASP A 245 16.07 3.69 1.81
C ASP A 245 14.82 4.57 1.62
N LEU A 246 13.69 4.18 2.22
CA LEU A 246 12.43 4.89 2.07
C LEU A 246 12.40 6.14 2.95
N GLY A 247 12.02 7.27 2.35
CA GLY A 247 11.73 8.51 3.07
C GLY A 247 10.25 8.74 3.34
N ALA A 248 9.37 8.03 2.63
CA ALA A 248 7.93 8.11 2.80
C ALA A 248 7.19 6.93 2.17
N VAL A 249 5.91 6.79 2.54
CA VAL A 249 4.98 5.86 1.90
C VAL A 249 3.76 6.64 1.38
N ALA A 250 3.26 6.32 0.20
CA ALA A 250 2.01 6.84 -0.36
C ALA A 250 1.01 5.71 -0.60
N VAL A 251 -0.27 5.99 -0.44
CA VAL A 251 -1.31 4.98 -0.60
C VAL A 251 -2.62 5.56 -1.09
N THR A 252 -3.30 4.84 -1.97
CA THR A 252 -4.67 5.16 -2.36
C THR A 252 -5.63 4.97 -1.20
N VAL A 253 -6.34 6.03 -0.82
CA VAL A 253 -7.37 6.01 0.23
C VAL A 253 -8.80 6.03 -0.30
N GLY A 254 -8.96 6.19 -1.61
CA GLY A 254 -10.25 6.16 -2.30
C GLY A 254 -10.32 7.11 -3.50
N PRO A 255 -11.41 7.11 -4.27
CA PRO A 255 -12.54 6.17 -4.19
C PRO A 255 -12.13 4.76 -4.66
N GLY A 256 -12.98 3.76 -4.38
CA GLY A 256 -12.70 2.36 -4.72
C GLY A 256 -13.52 1.35 -3.91
N LEU A 257 -13.25 0.06 -4.12
CA LEU A 257 -13.84 -1.03 -3.35
C LEU A 257 -13.28 -1.02 -1.93
N ILE A 258 -14.15 -0.88 -0.93
CA ILE A 258 -13.72 -0.64 0.45
C ILE A 258 -12.79 -1.75 1.00
N GLY A 259 -13.10 -3.02 0.70
CA GLY A 259 -12.27 -4.15 1.12
C GLY A 259 -10.86 -4.12 0.49
N ALA A 260 -10.77 -3.75 -0.79
CA ALA A 260 -9.52 -3.63 -1.52
C ALA A 260 -8.67 -2.45 -1.02
N LEU A 261 -9.30 -1.28 -0.82
CA LEU A 261 -8.63 -0.09 -0.28
C LEU A 261 -8.03 -0.34 1.11
N LEU A 262 -8.77 -1.02 1.98
CA LEU A 262 -8.32 -1.31 3.34
C LEU A 262 -7.02 -2.13 3.35
N VAL A 263 -6.83 -3.05 2.42
CA VAL A 263 -5.58 -3.83 2.32
C VAL A 263 -4.40 -2.89 2.08
N GLY A 264 -4.46 -2.05 1.06
CA GLY A 264 -3.41 -1.08 0.76
C GLY A 264 -3.15 -0.11 1.91
N VAL A 265 -4.21 0.47 2.49
CA VAL A 265 -4.10 1.42 3.62
C VAL A 265 -3.41 0.77 4.82
N GLN A 266 -3.78 -0.46 5.20
CA GLN A 266 -3.13 -1.14 6.34
C GLN A 266 -1.67 -1.50 6.03
N THR A 267 -1.37 -1.98 4.82
CA THR A 267 0.02 -2.24 4.41
C THR A 267 0.87 -0.96 4.48
N ALA A 268 0.38 0.14 3.91
CA ALA A 268 1.10 1.40 3.89
C ALA A 268 1.33 1.97 5.29
N LYS A 269 0.31 1.93 6.16
CA LYS A 269 0.43 2.32 7.57
C LYS A 269 1.45 1.46 8.31
N THR A 270 1.47 0.15 8.04
CA THR A 270 2.40 -0.80 8.68
C THR A 270 3.85 -0.49 8.29
N ILE A 271 4.11 -0.30 7.00
CA ILE A 271 5.45 0.06 6.51
C ILE A 271 5.89 1.40 7.08
N ALA A 272 5.03 2.43 6.95
CA ALA A 272 5.32 3.77 7.45
C ALA A 272 5.61 3.76 8.96
N TRP A 273 4.78 3.07 9.74
CA TRP A 273 4.96 2.92 11.18
C TRP A 273 6.22 2.16 11.57
N SER A 274 6.55 1.08 10.87
CA SER A 274 7.74 0.28 11.19
C SER A 274 9.04 1.09 11.13
N ARG A 275 9.07 2.12 10.27
CA ARG A 275 10.24 2.96 9.98
C ARG A 275 10.06 4.44 10.37
N TRP A 276 8.97 4.79 11.06
CA TRP A 276 8.62 6.16 11.46
C TRP A 276 8.58 7.16 10.29
N LEU A 277 8.10 6.70 9.13
CA LEU A 277 8.00 7.51 7.92
C LEU A 277 6.67 8.25 7.85
N PRO A 278 6.64 9.43 7.20
CA PRO A 278 5.39 10.07 6.84
C PRO A 278 4.60 9.22 5.84
N LEU A 279 3.26 9.29 5.94
CA LEU A 279 2.32 8.64 5.04
C LEU A 279 1.58 9.69 4.20
N TYR A 280 1.53 9.50 2.90
CA TYR A 280 0.80 10.33 1.95
C TYR A 280 -0.51 9.64 1.53
N PRO A 281 -1.67 10.08 2.04
CA PRO A 281 -2.95 9.62 1.54
C PRO A 281 -3.24 10.24 0.17
N VAL A 282 -3.59 9.41 -0.81
CA VAL A 282 -3.81 9.83 -2.18
C VAL A 282 -5.22 9.47 -2.63
N ASN A 283 -5.88 10.43 -3.27
CA ASN A 283 -7.12 10.16 -3.98
C ASN A 283 -6.80 9.48 -5.32
N HIS A 284 -7.40 8.33 -5.58
CA HIS A 284 -7.21 7.55 -6.80
C HIS A 284 -7.40 8.40 -8.08
N LEU A 285 -8.40 9.30 -8.09
CA LEU A 285 -8.64 10.20 -9.22
C LEU A 285 -7.52 11.23 -9.41
N HIS A 286 -6.88 11.69 -8.31
CA HIS A 286 -5.68 12.53 -8.41
C HIS A 286 -4.53 11.75 -9.01
N GLY A 287 -4.43 10.45 -8.70
CA GLY A 287 -3.51 9.52 -9.36
C GLY A 287 -3.66 9.54 -10.87
N HIS A 288 -4.87 9.34 -11.40
CA HIS A 288 -5.09 9.40 -12.85
C HIS A 288 -4.73 10.77 -13.45
N LEU A 289 -5.02 11.89 -12.77
CA LEU A 289 -4.55 13.20 -13.21
C LEU A 289 -3.02 13.26 -13.23
N ALA A 290 -2.37 12.64 -12.25
CA ALA A 290 -0.93 12.61 -12.14
C ALA A 290 -0.21 11.82 -13.21
N ALA A 291 -0.86 10.83 -13.81
CA ALA A 291 -0.35 10.15 -14.99
C ALA A 291 -0.02 11.13 -16.15
N VAL A 292 -0.69 12.29 -16.21
CA VAL A 292 -0.41 13.32 -17.22
C VAL A 292 0.96 13.97 -17.00
N TRP A 293 1.27 14.43 -15.79
CA TRP A 293 2.58 15.03 -15.51
C TRP A 293 3.67 14.00 -15.24
N LEU A 294 3.32 12.73 -15.04
CA LEU A 294 4.26 11.61 -15.12
C LEU A 294 4.74 11.39 -16.57
N ALA A 295 3.83 11.56 -17.54
CA ALA A 295 4.14 11.48 -18.97
C ALA A 295 4.86 12.74 -19.49
N ASP A 296 4.51 13.91 -18.97
CA ASP A 296 5.05 15.20 -19.38
C ASP A 296 5.24 16.10 -18.13
N PRO A 297 6.40 16.04 -17.46
CA PRO A 297 6.66 16.80 -16.22
C PRO A 297 6.50 18.32 -16.37
N GLU A 298 6.71 18.83 -17.58
CA GLU A 298 6.63 20.25 -17.95
C GLU A 298 5.27 20.61 -18.58
N VAL A 299 4.24 19.78 -18.37
CA VAL A 299 2.89 20.05 -18.89
C VAL A 299 2.37 21.40 -18.37
N PRO A 300 1.91 22.31 -19.24
CA PRO A 300 1.39 23.61 -18.81
C PRO A 300 0.02 23.49 -18.17
N PHE A 301 -0.14 24.18 -17.04
CA PHE A 301 -1.41 24.43 -16.38
C PHE A 301 -1.93 25.85 -16.70
N PRO A 302 -3.24 26.14 -16.59
CA PRO A 302 -4.31 25.18 -16.34
C PRO A 302 -4.57 24.28 -17.56
N MET A 303 -5.08 23.07 -17.32
CA MET A 303 -5.44 22.12 -18.36
C MET A 303 -6.81 21.51 -18.13
N VAL A 304 -7.41 20.97 -19.21
CA VAL A 304 -8.59 20.11 -19.12
C VAL A 304 -8.16 18.67 -19.33
N VAL A 305 -8.49 17.80 -18.38
CA VAL A 305 -8.17 16.38 -18.40
C VAL A 305 -9.45 15.58 -18.51
N LEU A 306 -9.52 14.72 -19.52
CA LEU A 306 -10.52 13.65 -19.62
C LEU A 306 -10.03 12.44 -18.82
N VAL A 307 -10.67 12.15 -17.69
CA VAL A 307 -10.43 10.91 -16.93
C VAL A 307 -11.48 9.89 -17.36
N ALA A 308 -11.08 8.87 -18.10
CA ALA A 308 -11.95 7.81 -18.61
C ALA A 308 -11.37 6.43 -18.25
N SER A 309 -12.00 5.76 -17.27
CA SER A 309 -11.65 4.42 -16.81
C SER A 309 -12.88 3.50 -16.84
N GLY A 310 -12.76 2.29 -16.26
CA GLY A 310 -13.88 1.36 -16.11
C GLY A 310 -15.03 1.95 -15.31
N GLY A 311 -14.74 2.65 -14.21
CA GLY A 311 -15.74 3.22 -13.30
C GLY A 311 -15.93 4.74 -13.38
N HIS A 312 -15.09 5.46 -14.13
CA HIS A 312 -15.13 6.92 -14.18
C HIS A 312 -15.15 7.46 -15.61
N THR A 313 -15.93 8.50 -15.84
CA THR A 313 -15.81 9.35 -17.02
C THR A 313 -16.07 10.78 -16.61
N LEU A 314 -14.99 11.55 -16.46
CA LEU A 314 -14.98 12.88 -15.89
C LEU A 314 -14.23 13.84 -16.82
N LEU A 315 -14.70 15.08 -16.90
CA LEU A 315 -13.94 16.21 -17.40
C LEU A 315 -13.53 17.08 -16.22
N VAL A 316 -12.23 17.22 -16.03
CA VAL A 316 -11.63 17.91 -14.89
C VAL A 316 -10.78 19.07 -15.39
N ARG A 317 -10.98 20.25 -14.81
CA ARG A 317 -9.99 21.33 -14.91
C ARG A 317 -8.97 21.13 -13.80
N ALA A 318 -7.70 21.03 -14.17
CA ALA A 318 -6.59 21.06 -13.23
C ALA A 318 -5.91 22.42 -13.36
N ASP A 319 -5.94 23.23 -12.30
CA ASP A 319 -5.31 24.55 -12.27
C ASP A 319 -3.82 24.44 -11.85
N ASP A 320 -3.48 23.41 -11.09
CA ASP A 320 -2.13 23.00 -10.73
C ASP A 320 -2.14 21.49 -10.35
N ARG A 321 -1.09 20.99 -9.70
CA ARG A 321 -0.96 19.57 -9.31
C ARG A 321 -1.81 19.16 -8.10
N SER A 322 -2.55 20.07 -7.46
CA SER A 322 -3.40 19.79 -6.29
C SER A 322 -4.80 20.44 -6.30
N THR A 323 -5.03 21.39 -7.20
CA THR A 323 -6.27 22.15 -7.36
C THR A 323 -7.06 21.66 -8.58
N PHE A 324 -8.20 21.02 -8.32
CA PHE A 324 -9.02 20.38 -9.34
C PHE A 324 -10.49 20.79 -9.26
N ARG A 325 -11.13 21.00 -10.43
CA ARG A 325 -12.55 21.31 -10.55
C ARG A 325 -13.24 20.39 -11.53
N LEU A 326 -14.29 19.72 -11.07
CA LEU A 326 -15.15 18.90 -11.94
C LEU A 326 -15.99 19.77 -12.88
N LEU A 327 -15.78 19.62 -14.18
CA LEU A 327 -16.53 20.34 -15.22
C LEU A 327 -17.78 19.59 -15.63
N GLY A 328 -17.64 18.28 -15.86
CA GLY A 328 -18.73 17.38 -16.24
C GLY A 328 -18.38 15.93 -15.95
N GLN A 329 -19.39 15.07 -15.93
CA GLN A 329 -19.24 13.64 -15.66
C GLN A 329 -20.28 12.82 -16.42
N THR A 330 -20.08 11.50 -16.50
CA THR A 330 -21.17 10.62 -16.95
C THR A 330 -22.35 10.66 -15.99
N LEU A 331 -23.56 10.60 -16.54
CA LEU A 331 -24.81 10.48 -15.77
C LEU A 331 -25.31 9.04 -15.69
N ASP A 332 -24.68 8.11 -16.41
CA ASP A 332 -25.03 6.69 -16.45
C ASP A 332 -23.79 5.78 -16.47
N ASP A 333 -23.63 4.92 -17.47
CA ASP A 333 -22.46 4.03 -17.60
C ASP A 333 -21.19 4.89 -17.79
N ALA A 334 -20.04 4.45 -17.28
CA ALA A 334 -18.76 5.03 -17.67
C ALA A 334 -18.35 4.56 -19.09
N ALA A 335 -17.41 5.27 -19.72
CA ALA A 335 -16.93 4.92 -21.06
C ALA A 335 -16.29 3.53 -21.10
N GLY A 336 -15.48 3.17 -20.10
CA GLY A 336 -14.87 1.83 -20.00
C GLY A 336 -15.92 0.74 -19.85
N GLU A 337 -16.88 0.95 -18.95
CA GLU A 337 -18.04 0.06 -18.79
C GLU A 337 -18.87 -0.08 -20.08
N ALA A 338 -19.05 1.00 -20.84
CA ALA A 338 -19.72 0.96 -22.13
C ALA A 338 -18.93 0.11 -23.15
N PHE A 339 -17.60 0.18 -23.15
CA PHE A 339 -16.76 -0.69 -23.98
C PHE A 339 -16.88 -2.15 -23.56
N ASP A 340 -16.74 -2.47 -22.27
CA ASP A 340 -16.80 -3.85 -21.78
C ASP A 340 -18.18 -4.50 -22.01
N LYS A 341 -19.27 -3.76 -21.74
CA LYS A 341 -20.62 -4.24 -22.03
C LYS A 341 -20.83 -4.44 -23.54
N GLY A 342 -20.29 -3.55 -24.37
CA GLY A 342 -20.35 -3.68 -25.82
C GLY A 342 -19.58 -4.91 -26.32
N ALA A 343 -18.39 -5.14 -25.80
CA ALA A 343 -17.55 -6.30 -26.10
C ALA A 343 -18.25 -7.61 -25.70
N ARG A 344 -18.88 -7.63 -24.53
CA ARG A 344 -19.69 -8.77 -24.08
C ARG A 344 -20.86 -9.06 -25.00
N LEU A 345 -21.59 -8.05 -25.46
CA LEU A 345 -22.69 -8.21 -26.42
C LEU A 345 -22.21 -8.77 -27.77
N LEU A 346 -20.97 -8.45 -28.18
CA LEU A 346 -20.31 -8.98 -29.37
C LEU A 346 -19.64 -10.35 -29.15
N GLY A 347 -19.64 -10.88 -27.93
CA GLY A 347 -19.05 -12.18 -27.60
C GLY A 347 -17.52 -12.17 -27.46
N LEU A 348 -16.91 -11.04 -27.07
CA LEU A 348 -15.46 -10.87 -26.99
C LEU A 348 -14.84 -11.13 -25.61
N GLY A 349 -15.64 -11.46 -24.59
CA GLY A 349 -15.15 -11.74 -23.22
C GLY A 349 -15.14 -10.54 -22.28
N TYR A 350 -14.41 -10.66 -21.16
CA TYR A 350 -14.22 -9.62 -20.14
C TYR A 350 -12.83 -9.73 -19.47
N PRO A 351 -12.11 -8.61 -19.24
CA PRO A 351 -12.37 -7.27 -19.78
C PRO A 351 -12.30 -7.30 -21.32
N GLY A 352 -13.12 -6.49 -21.98
CA GLY A 352 -13.36 -6.64 -23.43
C GLY A 352 -13.07 -5.38 -24.26
N GLY A 353 -12.77 -4.26 -23.60
CA GLY A 353 -12.50 -2.99 -24.29
C GLY A 353 -11.34 -3.06 -25.28
N ARG A 354 -10.29 -3.83 -24.99
CA ARG A 354 -9.12 -3.99 -25.87
C ARG A 354 -9.45 -4.81 -27.11
N GLU A 355 -10.18 -5.89 -26.93
CA GLU A 355 -10.60 -6.85 -27.94
C GLU A 355 -11.57 -6.17 -28.91
N LEU A 356 -12.49 -5.37 -28.37
CA LEU A 356 -13.38 -4.52 -29.17
C LEU A 356 -12.57 -3.49 -29.96
N ASP A 357 -11.59 -2.83 -29.34
CA ASP A 357 -10.72 -1.86 -30.01
C ASP A 357 -9.95 -2.48 -31.19
N GLN A 358 -9.40 -3.68 -30.99
CA GLN A 358 -8.69 -4.44 -32.02
C GLN A 358 -9.61 -4.88 -33.16
N LEU A 359 -10.77 -5.43 -32.84
CA LEU A 359 -11.77 -5.83 -33.84
C LEU A 359 -12.25 -4.63 -34.68
N ALA A 360 -12.36 -3.47 -34.03
CA ALA A 360 -12.81 -2.23 -34.66
C ALA A 360 -11.80 -1.60 -35.63
N GLU A 361 -10.52 -2.03 -35.64
CA GLU A 361 -9.52 -1.49 -36.59
C GLU A 361 -9.73 -1.99 -38.03
N THR A 362 -10.39 -3.13 -38.22
CA THR A 362 -10.64 -3.70 -39.56
C THR A 362 -12.04 -3.42 -40.10
N GLY A 363 -12.87 -2.71 -39.33
CA GLY A 363 -14.25 -2.39 -39.70
C GLY A 363 -14.43 -0.96 -40.22
N ASP A 364 -15.53 -0.73 -40.92
CA ASP A 364 -15.96 0.60 -41.35
C ASP A 364 -16.71 1.33 -40.21
N PRO A 365 -16.17 2.45 -39.68
CA PRO A 365 -16.80 3.21 -38.61
C PRO A 365 -18.06 3.98 -39.03
N SER A 366 -18.40 3.98 -40.32
CA SER A 366 -19.59 4.63 -40.89
C SER A 366 -20.71 3.65 -41.27
N ALA A 367 -20.47 2.34 -41.15
CA ALA A 367 -21.43 1.31 -41.54
C ALA A 367 -22.72 1.32 -40.71
N PHE A 368 -22.66 1.75 -39.46
CA PHE A 368 -23.81 1.85 -38.56
C PHE A 368 -23.85 3.19 -37.83
N SER A 369 -25.07 3.69 -37.62
CA SER A 369 -25.28 4.93 -36.88
C SER A 369 -25.66 4.64 -35.43
N PHE A 370 -24.83 5.12 -34.51
CA PHE A 370 -25.06 5.02 -33.07
C PHE A 370 -25.36 6.41 -32.46
N PRO A 371 -26.29 6.49 -31.49
CA PRO A 371 -26.62 7.77 -30.86
C PRO A 371 -25.47 8.27 -29.99
N ILE A 372 -25.34 9.60 -29.90
CA ILE A 372 -24.44 10.27 -28.96
C ILE A 372 -25.30 11.05 -27.97
N GLY A 373 -25.26 10.64 -26.70
CA GLY A 373 -26.03 11.26 -25.62
C GLY A 373 -25.58 12.68 -25.30
N LEU A 374 -26.51 13.49 -24.75
CA LEU A 374 -26.23 14.79 -24.14
C LEU A 374 -25.44 15.80 -25.01
N ARG A 375 -25.63 15.80 -26.34
CA ARG A 375 -24.96 16.76 -27.24
C ARG A 375 -25.29 18.23 -26.94
N ARG A 376 -26.48 18.51 -26.40
CA ARG A 376 -26.97 19.87 -26.09
C ARG A 376 -27.00 20.18 -24.59
N SER A 377 -26.28 19.42 -23.77
CA SER A 377 -26.26 19.67 -22.33
C SER A 377 -25.54 20.98 -22.00
N ARG A 378 -26.04 21.70 -20.99
CA ARG A 378 -25.41 22.94 -20.49
C ARG A 378 -24.03 22.65 -19.92
N ARG A 379 -23.90 21.58 -19.13
CA ARG A 379 -22.62 21.05 -18.65
C ARG A 379 -22.06 20.03 -19.64
N PRO A 380 -20.73 19.86 -19.74
CA PRO A 380 -20.11 18.88 -20.62
C PRO A 380 -20.23 17.45 -20.04
N ASP A 381 -21.44 17.03 -19.68
CA ASP A 381 -21.74 15.71 -19.10
C ASP A 381 -21.88 14.62 -20.16
N PHE A 382 -21.66 13.35 -19.81
CA PHE A 382 -21.70 12.20 -20.72
C PHE A 382 -22.90 11.27 -20.46
N SER A 383 -23.26 10.49 -21.47
CA SER A 383 -24.25 9.41 -21.36
C SER A 383 -23.96 8.35 -22.44
N PHE A 384 -23.76 7.11 -22.00
CA PHE A 384 -23.42 5.96 -22.84
C PHE A 384 -24.46 4.84 -22.77
N SER A 385 -25.42 4.90 -21.84
CA SER A 385 -26.51 3.90 -21.78
C SER A 385 -27.30 3.79 -23.10
N GLY A 386 -27.53 4.92 -23.79
CA GLY A 386 -28.22 4.97 -25.08
C GLY A 386 -27.46 4.27 -26.21
N VAL A 387 -26.12 4.36 -26.24
CA VAL A 387 -25.31 3.70 -27.27
C VAL A 387 -25.30 2.19 -27.08
N LYS A 388 -25.22 1.73 -25.82
CA LYS A 388 -25.34 0.31 -25.46
C LYS A 388 -26.72 -0.26 -25.85
N THR A 389 -27.79 0.46 -25.54
CA THR A 389 -29.16 0.01 -25.88
C THR A 389 -29.36 -0.08 -27.39
N ALA A 390 -28.82 0.88 -28.16
CA ALA A 390 -28.84 0.81 -29.62
C ALA A 390 -28.06 -0.41 -30.15
N LEU A 391 -26.90 -0.73 -29.56
CA LEU A 391 -26.12 -1.93 -29.92
C LEU A 391 -26.92 -3.21 -29.64
N TYR A 392 -27.56 -3.30 -28.48
CA TYR A 392 -28.38 -4.45 -28.12
C TYR A 392 -29.50 -4.70 -29.15
N TYR A 393 -30.27 -3.67 -29.51
CA TYR A 393 -31.35 -3.81 -30.48
C TYR A 393 -30.83 -4.14 -31.89
N LEU A 394 -29.73 -3.50 -32.31
CA LEU A 394 -29.08 -3.82 -33.58
C LEU A 394 -28.71 -5.30 -33.67
N LEU A 395 -28.11 -5.84 -32.61
CA LEU A 395 -27.72 -7.25 -32.58
C LEU A 395 -28.95 -8.17 -32.48
N ARG A 396 -29.93 -7.85 -31.64
CA ARG A 396 -31.16 -8.63 -31.47
C ARG A 396 -31.86 -8.90 -32.81
N ASP A 397 -31.89 -7.90 -33.67
CA ASP A 397 -32.59 -7.96 -34.96
C ASP A 397 -31.71 -8.58 -36.08
N MET A 398 -30.52 -9.08 -35.78
CA MET A 398 -29.61 -9.80 -36.69
C MET A 398 -29.50 -11.29 -36.37
N THR A 399 -29.31 -12.11 -37.42
CA THR A 399 -28.96 -13.54 -37.25
C THR A 399 -27.52 -13.72 -36.75
N ALA A 400 -27.18 -14.90 -36.25
CA ALA A 400 -25.83 -15.19 -35.77
C ALA A 400 -24.76 -15.03 -36.87
N GLU A 401 -25.07 -15.47 -38.09
CA GLU A 401 -24.22 -15.34 -39.27
C GLU A 401 -24.01 -13.88 -39.66
N GLU A 402 -25.06 -13.06 -39.60
CA GLU A 402 -24.95 -11.63 -39.87
C GLU A 402 -24.10 -10.91 -38.82
N ARG A 403 -24.29 -11.22 -37.53
CA ARG A 403 -23.48 -10.66 -36.45
C ARG A 403 -22.00 -10.97 -36.66
N LYS A 404 -21.67 -12.24 -36.96
CA LYS A 404 -20.28 -12.65 -37.20
C LYS A 404 -19.67 -11.93 -38.41
N ARG A 405 -20.42 -11.82 -39.51
CA ARG A 405 -19.95 -11.16 -40.73
C ARG A 405 -19.73 -9.65 -40.55
N LYS A 406 -20.59 -8.98 -39.77
CA LYS A 406 -20.56 -7.52 -39.57
C LYS A 406 -19.89 -7.09 -38.25
N ALA A 407 -19.27 -8.02 -37.51
CA ALA A 407 -18.75 -7.77 -36.16
C ALA A 407 -17.74 -6.61 -36.13
N ALA A 408 -16.81 -6.57 -37.11
CA ALA A 408 -15.83 -5.50 -37.23
C ALA A 408 -16.47 -4.13 -37.46
N ASP A 409 -17.41 -4.03 -38.40
CA ASP A 409 -18.13 -2.79 -38.72
C ASP A 409 -18.98 -2.28 -37.54
N ILE A 410 -19.64 -3.21 -36.83
CA ILE A 410 -20.43 -2.89 -35.64
C ILE A 410 -19.49 -2.36 -34.54
N ALA A 411 -18.38 -3.04 -34.28
CA ALA A 411 -17.38 -2.61 -33.29
C ALA A 411 -16.78 -1.24 -33.65
N ALA A 412 -16.42 -1.02 -34.92
CA ALA A 412 -15.89 0.23 -35.43
C ALA A 412 -16.87 1.39 -35.26
N SER A 413 -18.13 1.20 -35.67
CA SER A 413 -19.18 2.20 -35.56
C SER A 413 -19.52 2.52 -34.09
N TYR A 414 -19.57 1.49 -33.23
CA TYR A 414 -19.84 1.64 -31.79
C TYR A 414 -18.72 2.41 -31.08
N ARG A 415 -17.46 2.00 -31.30
CA ARG A 415 -16.27 2.68 -30.79
C ARG A 415 -16.22 4.14 -31.25
N SER A 416 -16.49 4.39 -32.53
CA SER A 416 -16.50 5.74 -33.11
C SER A 416 -17.48 6.66 -32.39
N ALA A 417 -18.69 6.19 -32.07
CA ALA A 417 -19.67 7.01 -31.35
C ALA A 417 -19.23 7.38 -29.93
N ILE A 418 -18.64 6.44 -29.18
CA ILE A 418 -18.12 6.70 -27.83
C ILE A 418 -16.95 7.67 -27.89
N VAL A 419 -15.94 7.40 -28.73
CA VAL A 419 -14.76 8.25 -28.88
C VAL A 419 -15.12 9.65 -29.32
N ARG A 420 -16.06 9.78 -30.27
CA ARG A 420 -16.54 11.09 -30.72
C ARG A 420 -17.15 11.90 -29.58
N ALA A 421 -17.95 11.28 -28.72
CA ALA A 421 -18.51 11.96 -27.54
C ALA A 421 -17.43 12.47 -26.59
N LEU A 422 -16.42 11.63 -26.32
CA LEU A 422 -15.28 11.95 -25.46
C LEU A 422 -14.46 13.12 -26.01
N VAL A 423 -14.07 13.06 -27.29
CA VAL A 423 -13.22 14.08 -27.93
C VAL A 423 -13.96 15.41 -28.08
N GLU A 424 -15.19 15.41 -28.62
CA GLU A 424 -15.95 16.64 -28.84
C GLU A 424 -16.17 17.41 -27.53
N LYS A 425 -16.56 16.72 -26.45
CA LYS A 425 -16.80 17.36 -25.15
C LYS A 425 -15.50 17.83 -24.47
N SER A 426 -14.39 17.10 -24.65
CA SER A 426 -13.08 17.50 -24.12
C SER A 426 -12.59 18.80 -24.75
N LEU A 427 -12.63 18.89 -26.09
CA LEU A 427 -12.21 20.08 -26.83
C LEU A 427 -13.15 21.27 -26.60
N GLU A 428 -14.45 21.01 -26.47
CA GLU A 428 -15.42 22.03 -26.10
C GLU A 428 -15.17 22.58 -24.69
N ALA A 429 -14.94 21.70 -23.70
CA ALA A 429 -14.60 22.10 -22.35
C ALA A 429 -13.32 22.93 -22.32
N ALA A 430 -12.28 22.51 -23.06
CA ALA A 430 -11.03 23.27 -23.15
C ALA A 430 -11.24 24.69 -23.68
N ARG A 431 -12.04 24.83 -24.74
CA ARG A 431 -12.41 26.14 -25.31
C ARG A 431 -13.18 27.00 -24.30
N ARG A 432 -14.19 26.43 -23.64
CA ARG A 432 -15.02 27.15 -22.66
C ARG A 432 -14.21 27.61 -21.45
N GLU A 433 -13.22 26.83 -21.03
CA GLU A 433 -12.34 27.12 -19.90
C GLU A 433 -11.16 28.04 -20.25
N GLY A 434 -10.95 28.32 -21.54
CA GLY A 434 -9.85 29.15 -22.03
C GLY A 434 -8.46 28.55 -21.81
N VAL A 435 -8.37 27.22 -21.71
CA VAL A 435 -7.08 26.52 -21.50
C VAL A 435 -6.42 26.18 -22.83
N ARG A 436 -5.09 26.01 -22.82
CA ARG A 436 -4.29 25.65 -24.01
C ARG A 436 -3.83 24.20 -24.02
N THR A 437 -4.13 23.44 -22.96
CA THR A 437 -3.70 22.05 -22.80
C THR A 437 -4.91 21.16 -22.58
N VAL A 438 -4.96 20.05 -23.31
CA VAL A 438 -5.91 18.95 -23.10
C VAL A 438 -5.15 17.67 -22.87
N ALA A 439 -5.57 16.89 -21.89
CA ALA A 439 -5.00 15.60 -21.60
C ALA A 439 -6.07 14.51 -21.45
N VAL A 440 -5.64 13.26 -21.51
CA VAL A 440 -6.49 12.09 -21.25
C VAL A 440 -5.79 11.16 -20.26
N ALA A 441 -6.56 10.55 -19.36
CA ALA A 441 -6.09 9.59 -18.36
C ALA A 441 -7.14 8.49 -18.11
N GLY A 442 -6.73 7.43 -17.41
CA GLY A 442 -7.55 6.25 -17.13
C GLY A 442 -7.48 5.19 -18.24
N GLY A 443 -7.98 3.98 -17.95
CA GLY A 443 -7.83 2.82 -18.84
C GLY A 443 -8.33 3.03 -20.26
N VAL A 444 -9.38 3.84 -20.47
CA VAL A 444 -9.91 4.14 -21.82
C VAL A 444 -8.95 5.02 -22.62
N ALA A 445 -8.01 5.72 -21.98
CA ALA A 445 -6.91 6.41 -22.66
C ALA A 445 -6.04 5.45 -23.50
N ALA A 446 -6.07 4.14 -23.25
CA ALA A 446 -5.43 3.12 -24.06
C ALA A 446 -6.08 2.93 -25.45
N ASN A 447 -7.33 3.36 -25.64
CA ASN A 447 -8.07 3.17 -26.88
C ASN A 447 -7.38 3.84 -28.07
N SER A 448 -7.06 3.06 -29.10
CA SER A 448 -6.28 3.51 -30.25
C SER A 448 -6.95 4.67 -31.02
N LEU A 449 -8.27 4.59 -31.23
CA LEU A 449 -9.01 5.65 -31.91
C LEU A 449 -9.09 6.93 -31.07
N LEU A 450 -9.33 6.83 -29.76
CA LEU A 450 -9.35 7.98 -28.86
C LEU A 450 -8.01 8.74 -28.90
N ARG A 451 -6.89 8.02 -28.85
CA ARG A 451 -5.55 8.61 -28.93
C ARG A 451 -5.34 9.38 -30.24
N ARG A 452 -5.69 8.76 -31.38
CA ARG A 452 -5.54 9.37 -32.70
C ARG A 452 -6.41 10.63 -32.84
N GLU A 453 -7.69 10.51 -32.50
CA GLU A 453 -8.67 11.58 -32.68
C GLU A 453 -8.42 12.77 -31.74
N LEU A 454 -8.07 12.52 -30.48
CA LEU A 454 -7.79 13.59 -29.53
C LEU A 454 -6.55 14.39 -29.93
N ARG A 455 -5.48 13.72 -30.37
CA ARG A 455 -4.27 14.37 -30.91
C ARG A 455 -4.61 15.18 -32.16
N ALA A 456 -5.14 14.52 -33.19
CA ALA A 456 -5.41 15.15 -34.48
C ALA A 456 -6.33 16.39 -34.34
N LYS A 457 -7.44 16.27 -33.60
CA LYS A 457 -8.40 17.37 -33.45
C LYS A 457 -7.95 18.43 -32.43
N GLY A 458 -7.24 18.03 -31.38
CA GLY A 458 -6.71 18.97 -30.39
C GLY A 458 -5.59 19.83 -30.97
N GLU A 459 -4.64 19.23 -31.68
CA GLU A 459 -3.55 19.94 -32.36
C GLU A 459 -4.07 20.85 -33.46
N ALA A 460 -5.05 20.39 -34.26
CA ALA A 460 -5.73 21.23 -35.25
C ALA A 460 -6.47 22.43 -34.61
N ALA A 461 -6.88 22.32 -33.34
CA ALA A 461 -7.45 23.41 -32.56
C ALA A 461 -6.40 24.30 -31.87
N GLY A 462 -5.10 24.06 -32.09
CA GLY A 462 -3.99 24.80 -31.48
C GLY A 462 -3.75 24.48 -30.00
N LEU A 463 -4.21 23.31 -29.53
CA LEU A 463 -4.04 22.86 -28.15
C LEU A 463 -2.81 21.94 -28.04
N ARG A 464 -2.10 22.03 -26.91
CA ARG A 464 -1.14 20.99 -26.49
C ARG A 464 -1.93 19.77 -26.03
N VAL A 465 -1.71 18.62 -26.68
CA VAL A 465 -2.40 17.36 -26.34
C VAL A 465 -1.44 16.42 -25.63
N VAL A 466 -1.77 16.02 -24.40
CA VAL A 466 -0.99 15.05 -23.63
C VAL A 466 -1.74 13.73 -23.56
N VAL A 467 -1.09 12.67 -24.02
CA VAL A 467 -1.59 11.29 -23.92
C VAL A 467 -0.50 10.45 -23.26
N PRO A 468 -0.75 9.87 -22.08
CA PRO A 468 0.26 9.14 -21.34
C PRO A 468 0.69 7.86 -22.08
N PRO A 469 1.92 7.35 -21.83
CA PRO A 469 2.32 6.01 -22.22
C PRO A 469 1.32 4.96 -21.73
N MET A 470 1.22 3.84 -22.44
CA MET A 470 0.28 2.76 -22.09
C MET A 470 0.47 2.27 -20.65
N ALA A 471 1.71 2.21 -20.17
CA ALA A 471 2.07 1.78 -18.83
C ALA A 471 1.46 2.64 -17.70
N TYR A 472 1.00 3.87 -18.00
CA TYR A 472 0.41 4.78 -17.02
C TYR A 472 -1.08 5.05 -17.25
N CYS A 473 -1.73 4.31 -18.16
CA CYS A 473 -3.15 4.52 -18.45
C CYS A 473 -4.06 3.77 -17.49
N THR A 474 -3.77 2.49 -17.25
CA THR A 474 -4.48 1.65 -16.29
C THR A 474 -4.01 1.92 -14.87
N ASP A 475 -4.66 1.30 -13.88
CA ASP A 475 -4.34 1.50 -12.48
C ASP A 475 -2.91 1.02 -12.19
N ASN A 476 -2.14 1.90 -11.56
CA ASN A 476 -0.75 1.64 -11.22
C ASN A 476 -0.33 2.52 -10.04
N ALA A 477 0.65 2.08 -9.26
CA ALA A 477 1.11 2.85 -8.11
C ALA A 477 2.03 4.03 -8.48
N ALA A 478 2.59 4.07 -9.70
CA ALA A 478 3.45 5.18 -10.11
C ALA A 478 2.66 6.50 -10.18
N MET A 479 1.42 6.44 -10.66
CA MET A 479 0.51 7.59 -10.69
C MET A 479 0.16 8.07 -9.27
N ILE A 480 0.06 7.15 -8.30
CA ILE A 480 -0.20 7.45 -6.89
C ILE A 480 1.00 8.14 -6.25
N GLY A 481 2.22 7.64 -6.51
CA GLY A 481 3.44 8.30 -6.07
C GLY A 481 3.59 9.70 -6.66
N ALA A 482 3.29 9.87 -7.95
CA ALA A 482 3.37 11.17 -8.62
C ALA A 482 2.33 12.18 -8.09
N ALA A 483 1.14 11.72 -7.67
CA ALA A 483 0.14 12.56 -7.03
C ALA A 483 0.53 12.94 -5.59
N ALA A 484 1.12 12.00 -4.84
CA ALA A 484 1.53 12.21 -3.45
C ALA A 484 2.50 13.39 -3.28
N LEU A 485 3.40 13.62 -4.25
CA LEU A 485 4.36 14.72 -4.21
C LEU A 485 3.74 16.12 -4.22
N ALA A 486 2.46 16.25 -4.61
CA ALA A 486 1.69 17.49 -4.53
C ALA A 486 0.65 17.48 -3.40
N GLY A 487 0.53 16.36 -2.69
CA GLY A 487 -0.47 16.12 -1.65
C GLY A 487 0.05 16.39 -0.24
N PRO A 488 -0.85 16.36 0.77
CA PRO A 488 -0.45 16.49 2.17
C PRO A 488 0.25 15.21 2.64
N SER A 489 1.26 15.37 3.50
CA SER A 489 1.80 14.27 4.31
C SER A 489 1.12 14.22 5.67
N LEU A 490 1.00 13.01 6.21
CA LEU A 490 0.56 12.75 7.58
C LEU A 490 1.74 12.17 8.37
N PRO A 491 2.15 12.78 9.48
CA PRO A 491 3.16 12.21 10.36
C PRO A 491 2.57 11.12 11.27
N TYR A 492 3.44 10.39 11.96
CA TYR A 492 3.01 9.61 13.13
C TYR A 492 2.65 10.57 14.29
N PRO A 493 1.63 10.29 15.12
CA PRO A 493 0.67 9.19 15.02
C PRO A 493 -0.60 9.52 14.19
N ASP A 494 -0.68 10.68 13.55
CA ASP A 494 -1.88 11.14 12.83
C ASP A 494 -2.41 10.13 11.81
N TYR A 495 -1.52 9.53 11.02
CA TYR A 495 -1.94 8.54 10.02
C TYR A 495 -2.53 7.25 10.64
N LEU A 496 -2.38 7.00 11.95
CA LEU A 496 -3.03 5.86 12.58
C LEU A 496 -4.55 5.96 12.57
N ARG A 497 -5.11 7.18 12.54
CA ARG A 497 -6.55 7.43 12.35
C ARG A 497 -6.98 7.46 10.89
N LEU A 498 -6.04 7.37 9.93
CA LEU A 498 -6.38 7.32 8.52
C LEU A 498 -7.17 6.03 8.23
N ASP A 499 -8.29 6.20 7.55
CA ASP A 499 -9.18 5.16 7.07
C ASP A 499 -9.36 5.27 5.55
N ALA A 500 -10.03 4.31 4.93
CA ALA A 500 -10.39 4.34 3.51
C ALA A 500 -11.79 4.97 3.30
N SER A 501 -12.03 5.54 2.12
CA SER A 501 -13.33 6.07 1.73
C SER A 501 -13.71 5.60 0.32
N ALA A 502 -14.70 4.71 0.24
CA ALA A 502 -15.17 4.15 -1.02
C ALA A 502 -15.67 5.23 -2.02
N SER A 503 -16.16 6.36 -1.50
CA SER A 503 -16.78 7.44 -2.26
C SER A 503 -16.04 8.78 -2.13
N LEU A 504 -14.70 8.75 -1.97
CA LEU A 504 -13.89 9.96 -1.81
C LEU A 504 -14.04 10.91 -3.02
N PRO A 505 -14.62 12.11 -2.85
CA PRO A 505 -14.86 13.01 -3.97
C PRO A 505 -13.56 13.57 -4.56
N LEU A 506 -13.55 13.85 -5.87
CA LEU A 506 -12.47 14.58 -6.53
C LEU A 506 -12.17 15.89 -5.77
N GLY A 507 -10.87 16.15 -5.57
CA GLY A 507 -10.38 17.35 -4.87
C GLY A 507 -10.23 17.18 -3.36
N ARG A 508 -10.69 16.05 -2.79
CA ARG A 508 -10.43 15.69 -1.39
C ARG A 508 -9.24 14.75 -1.29
N TRP A 509 -8.28 15.10 -0.45
CA TRP A 509 -7.09 14.29 -0.15
C TRP A 509 -7.31 13.32 1.02
N LEU A 510 -8.19 13.70 1.95
CA LEU A 510 -8.45 12.96 3.18
C LEU A 510 -9.90 12.47 3.21
N PRO A 511 -10.16 11.28 3.76
CA PRO A 511 -11.52 10.77 4.02
C PRO A 511 -12.37 11.77 4.82
N PRO A 512 -13.69 11.83 4.57
CA PRO A 512 -14.61 12.60 5.40
C PRO A 512 -14.50 12.19 6.88
N GLY A 513 -14.47 13.17 7.78
CA GLY A 513 -14.41 12.92 9.23
C GLY A 513 -13.02 12.66 9.80
N PHE A 514 -11.96 12.65 8.98
CA PHE A 514 -10.59 12.55 9.49
C PHE A 514 -10.22 13.76 10.36
N THR A 515 -9.67 13.49 11.55
CA THR A 515 -9.13 14.49 12.47
C THR A 515 -7.74 14.06 12.94
N ARG A 516 -6.80 15.01 12.99
CA ARG A 516 -5.47 14.80 13.55
C ARG A 516 -5.57 14.52 15.06
N ILE A 517 -4.55 13.86 15.62
CA ILE A 517 -4.53 13.42 17.02
C ILE A 517 -4.38 14.60 17.97
#